data_AF-A0AA35S4Q8-F1
#
_entry.id   AF-A0AA35S4Q8-F1
#
_cell.length_a   1.000
_cell.length_b   1.000
_cell.length_c   1.000
_cell.angle_alpha   90.00
_cell.angle_beta   90.00
_cell.angle_gamma   90.00
#
_symmetry.space_group_name_H-M   'P 1'
#
loop_
_entity.id
_entity.type
_entity.pdbx_description
1 polymer ?
#
loop_
_entity_poly.entity_id
_entity_poly.type
_entity_poly.pdbx_seq_one_letter_code
_entity_poly.pdbx_strand_id
1 'polypeptide(L)'
;MTEERHIFSVLVENRFGVLARIAGLFSGRGYNIDSLNVAETDDPDVSHMTIVTHGDAQIIEQIYKHLNKLIDVIKVIDLTVENHVERDLVLIKVYAEPQRRGEILQIVEIFRAHTVDVGPDSLIIEVTGDEGKLKAVVDLLRPYGIQELARTDFDLLKERTVAVIGYGSQGRAQALNLKDSGANVVLGLRPGSRSQPAAESEGLTVKSIDEAVAEADVVQILIPDEQHGAVYRNQIEPNLQAGNMVMVSHGFSIHFGQIVPVSDIDVAMIAPKGPGLLVRQVFEEGGGVPCLIAIQQDVTGHARDIALAYAKGIGGARAGIIETTFREETETDLFGEQAVLCGGTTALIKAAFDTLVEAGYQPEMAFFECLHELKLIVDLIYTGGLSKMRNDVSNTAEFGDLTRGPRVIDEGVRERMRTILKEVQNGEFAREWVLENQANQPVLQALRRRESELQIEKVGKDLRSMMSWLEE
;
A
#
# COMPACT_ATOMS: atom_id res chain seq x y z
N MET A 1 -1.84 -27.41 -22.67
CA MET A 1 -2.78 -28.02 -21.71
C MET A 1 -3.34 -26.86 -20.93
N THR A 2 -4.66 -26.72 -20.86
CA THR A 2 -5.33 -25.59 -20.21
C THR A 2 -5.14 -25.71 -18.70
N GLU A 3 -4.61 -24.66 -18.08
CA GLU A 3 -4.62 -24.53 -16.62
C GLU A 3 -6.07 -24.27 -16.20
N GLU A 4 -6.55 -25.05 -15.24
CA GLU A 4 -7.91 -24.94 -14.72
C GLU A 4 -7.85 -24.55 -13.25
N ARG A 5 -8.81 -23.72 -12.84
CA ARG A 5 -8.98 -23.30 -11.45
C ARG A 5 -9.59 -24.43 -10.64
N HIS A 6 -8.98 -24.77 -9.51
CA HIS A 6 -9.44 -25.78 -8.57
C HIS A 6 -9.65 -25.22 -7.17
N ILE A 7 -10.65 -25.77 -6.47
CA ILE A 7 -11.01 -25.42 -5.10
C ILE A 7 -10.86 -26.64 -4.21
N PHE A 8 -9.91 -26.62 -3.28
CA PHE A 8 -9.74 -27.65 -2.26
C PHE A 8 -10.41 -27.24 -0.94
N SER A 9 -11.25 -28.12 -0.39
CA SER A 9 -11.67 -28.09 1.00
C SER A 9 -10.77 -29.02 1.80
N VAL A 10 -10.10 -28.49 2.81
CA VAL A 10 -9.11 -29.20 3.62
C VAL A 10 -9.48 -29.08 5.08
N LEU A 11 -9.86 -30.18 5.72
CA LEU A 11 -10.04 -30.26 7.16
C LEU A 11 -8.69 -30.54 7.82
N VAL A 12 -8.36 -29.76 8.86
CA VAL A 12 -7.04 -29.76 9.50
C VAL A 12 -7.18 -29.66 11.01
N GLU A 13 -6.19 -30.12 11.77
CA GLU A 13 -6.15 -29.87 13.21
C GLU A 13 -6.03 -28.36 13.50
N ASN A 14 -6.83 -27.84 14.43
CA ASN A 14 -6.76 -26.44 14.85
C ASN A 14 -5.64 -26.23 15.87
N ARG A 15 -4.39 -26.25 15.41
CA ARG A 15 -3.19 -26.09 16.24
C ARG A 15 -2.23 -25.07 15.66
N PHE A 16 -1.42 -24.48 16.54
CA PHE A 16 -0.39 -23.52 16.15
C PHE A 16 0.53 -24.09 15.06
N GLY A 17 0.70 -23.32 13.98
CA GLY A 17 1.61 -23.64 12.87
C GLY A 17 1.06 -24.58 11.79
N VAL A 18 -0.16 -25.12 11.92
CA VAL A 18 -0.77 -25.98 10.89
C VAL A 18 -1.01 -25.22 9.59
N LEU A 19 -1.61 -24.02 9.67
CA LEU A 19 -1.80 -23.13 8.52
C LEU A 19 -0.48 -22.81 7.80
N ALA A 20 0.56 -22.47 8.57
CA ALA A 20 1.89 -22.15 8.03
C ALA A 20 2.54 -23.35 7.32
N ARG A 21 2.36 -24.58 7.83
CA ARG A 21 2.84 -25.80 7.18
C ARG A 21 2.11 -26.06 5.86
N ILE A 22 0.80 -25.85 5.83
CA ILE A 22 -0.01 -26.05 4.63
C ILE A 22 0.30 -24.99 3.58
N ALA A 23 0.33 -23.70 3.95
CA ALA A 23 0.75 -22.64 3.04
C ALA A 23 2.21 -22.84 2.56
N GLY A 24 3.10 -23.27 3.47
CA GLY A 24 4.49 -23.62 3.17
C GLY A 24 4.67 -24.80 2.21
N LEU A 25 3.70 -25.70 2.14
CA LEU A 25 3.69 -26.79 1.16
C LEU A 25 3.53 -26.26 -0.26
N PHE A 26 2.68 -25.25 -0.47
CA PHE A 26 2.47 -24.63 -1.77
C PHE A 26 3.70 -23.83 -2.18
N SER A 27 4.19 -22.95 -1.30
CA SER A 27 5.37 -22.13 -1.60
C SER A 27 6.63 -22.98 -1.80
N GLY A 28 6.87 -24.00 -0.95
CA GLY A 28 8.04 -24.87 -1.04
C GLY A 28 8.04 -25.82 -2.24
N ARG A 29 6.90 -26.00 -2.92
CA ARG A 29 6.76 -26.85 -4.11
C ARG A 29 6.50 -26.04 -5.39
N GLY A 30 6.38 -24.72 -5.28
CA GLY A 30 6.09 -23.84 -6.42
C GLY A 30 4.66 -23.96 -6.93
N TYR A 31 3.69 -24.24 -6.04
CA TYR A 31 2.27 -24.20 -6.37
C TYR A 31 1.69 -22.83 -6.01
N ASN A 32 0.78 -22.31 -6.83
CA ASN A 32 0.08 -21.05 -6.55
C ASN A 32 -1.11 -21.25 -5.60
N ILE A 33 -1.43 -20.22 -4.82
CA ILE A 33 -2.66 -20.11 -4.04
C ILE A 33 -3.33 -18.81 -4.49
N ASP A 34 -4.50 -18.92 -5.11
CA ASP A 34 -5.29 -17.76 -5.55
C ASP A 34 -6.12 -17.19 -4.40
N SER A 35 -6.62 -18.06 -3.52
CA SER A 35 -7.24 -17.65 -2.26
C SER A 35 -7.11 -18.74 -1.20
N LEU A 36 -7.03 -18.32 0.07
CA LEU A 36 -6.99 -19.21 1.21
C LEU A 36 -7.84 -18.63 2.34
N ASN A 37 -8.85 -19.37 2.77
CA ASN A 37 -9.71 -19.03 3.89
C ASN A 37 -9.59 -20.12 4.95
N VAL A 38 -9.57 -19.73 6.23
CA VAL A 38 -9.53 -20.69 7.35
C VAL A 38 -10.63 -20.37 8.37
N ALA A 39 -11.59 -21.27 8.43
CA ALA A 39 -12.66 -21.45 9.41
C ALA A 39 -12.26 -22.29 10.64
N GLU A 40 -12.67 -21.97 11.86
CA GLU A 40 -12.90 -23.02 12.88
C GLU A 40 -14.18 -23.78 12.52
N THR A 41 -14.22 -25.09 12.76
CA THR A 41 -15.44 -25.88 12.56
C THR A 41 -16.33 -25.86 13.81
N ASP A 42 -17.41 -26.64 13.82
CA ASP A 42 -18.20 -26.90 15.02
C ASP A 42 -17.43 -27.71 16.08
N ASP A 43 -16.38 -28.41 15.67
CA ASP A 43 -15.35 -28.96 16.55
C ASP A 43 -14.19 -27.94 16.69
N PRO A 44 -13.96 -27.37 17.89
CA PRO A 44 -12.89 -26.39 18.11
C PRO A 44 -11.48 -26.92 17.85
N ASP A 45 -11.28 -28.24 17.91
CA ASP A 45 -10.00 -28.87 17.61
C ASP A 45 -9.75 -29.04 16.11
N VAL A 46 -10.69 -28.63 15.26
CA VAL A 46 -10.63 -28.77 13.80
C VAL A 46 -10.91 -27.44 13.10
N SER A 47 -10.05 -27.11 12.14
CA SER A 47 -10.26 -26.00 11.21
C SER A 47 -10.59 -26.50 9.81
N HIS A 48 -11.40 -25.73 9.10
CA HIS A 48 -11.71 -25.94 7.70
C HIS A 48 -10.98 -24.88 6.87
N MET A 49 -10.08 -25.33 6.00
CA MET A 49 -9.38 -24.48 5.05
C MET A 49 -10.00 -24.63 3.66
N THR A 50 -10.35 -23.52 3.02
CA THR A 50 -10.68 -23.50 1.59
C THR A 50 -9.51 -22.89 0.84
N ILE A 51 -8.93 -23.64 -0.09
CA ILE A 51 -7.77 -23.23 -0.88
C ILE A 51 -8.16 -23.23 -2.35
N VAL A 52 -8.11 -22.07 -3.00
CA VAL A 52 -8.27 -21.94 -4.45
C VAL A 52 -6.89 -21.88 -5.07
N THR A 53 -6.68 -22.63 -6.14
CA THR A 53 -5.41 -22.73 -6.88
C THR A 53 -5.70 -22.94 -8.37
N HIS A 54 -4.69 -22.85 -9.21
CA HIS A 54 -4.77 -23.20 -10.62
C HIS A 54 -3.58 -24.06 -11.04
N GLY A 55 -3.78 -24.91 -12.03
CA GLY A 55 -2.71 -25.73 -12.59
C GLY A 55 -3.22 -26.69 -13.64
N ASP A 56 -2.31 -27.36 -14.33
CA ASP A 56 -2.68 -28.50 -15.16
C ASP A 56 -3.06 -29.72 -14.30
N ALA A 57 -3.69 -30.72 -14.92
CA ALA A 57 -4.16 -31.91 -14.21
C ALA A 57 -3.04 -32.62 -13.41
N GLN A 58 -1.79 -32.54 -13.86
CA GLN A 58 -0.66 -33.17 -13.18
C GLN A 58 -0.28 -32.39 -11.91
N ILE A 59 -0.29 -31.06 -11.96
CA ILE A 59 -0.04 -30.18 -10.80
C ILE A 59 -1.15 -30.35 -9.76
N ILE A 60 -2.42 -30.32 -10.17
CA ILE A 60 -3.56 -30.48 -9.28
C ILE A 60 -3.53 -31.83 -8.57
N GLU A 61 -3.23 -32.92 -9.29
CA GLU A 61 -3.09 -34.25 -8.69
C GLU A 61 -1.94 -34.30 -7.66
N GLN A 62 -0.85 -33.58 -7.92
CA GLN A 62 0.27 -33.49 -6.97
C GLN A 62 -0.09 -32.67 -5.73
N ILE A 63 -0.78 -31.54 -5.88
CA ILE A 63 -1.28 -30.74 -4.76
C ILE A 63 -2.17 -31.61 -3.86
N TYR A 64 -3.15 -32.30 -4.45
CA TYR A 64 -4.05 -33.18 -3.73
C TYR A 64 -3.30 -34.28 -2.96
N LYS A 65 -2.34 -34.96 -3.60
CA LYS A 65 -1.52 -35.99 -2.95
C LYS A 65 -0.62 -35.45 -1.85
N HIS A 66 -0.12 -34.23 -2.00
CA HIS A 66 0.76 -33.60 -1.02
C HIS A 66 0.01 -33.12 0.21
N LEU A 67 -1.16 -32.51 0.03
CA LEU A 67 -2.06 -32.16 1.12
C LEU A 67 -2.44 -33.38 1.95
N ASN A 68 -2.82 -34.50 1.31
CA ASN A 68 -3.17 -35.75 2.01
C ASN A 68 -2.01 -36.42 2.76
N LYS A 69 -0.75 -35.99 2.55
CA LYS A 69 0.43 -36.54 3.25
C LYS A 69 0.81 -35.76 4.50
N LEU A 70 0.24 -34.58 4.70
CA LEU A 70 0.52 -33.77 5.89
C LEU A 70 -0.18 -34.40 7.10
N ILE A 71 0.56 -34.54 8.20
CA ILE A 71 0.08 -35.20 9.42
C ILE A 71 -1.13 -34.45 10.00
N ASP A 72 -1.12 -33.12 9.91
CA ASP A 72 -2.18 -32.27 10.47
C ASP A 72 -3.42 -32.17 9.58
N VAL A 73 -3.42 -32.79 8.39
CA VAL A 73 -4.55 -32.78 7.47
C VAL A 73 -5.42 -34.02 7.71
N ILE A 74 -6.67 -33.78 8.10
CA ILE A 74 -7.67 -34.81 8.40
C ILE A 74 -8.33 -35.29 7.10
N LYS A 75 -8.67 -34.36 6.20
CA LYS A 75 -9.36 -34.67 4.95
C LYS A 75 -9.09 -33.61 3.88
N VAL A 76 -8.94 -34.03 2.62
CA VAL A 76 -8.89 -33.15 1.45
C VAL A 76 -10.03 -33.54 0.52
N ILE A 77 -10.79 -32.57 0.03
CA ILE A 77 -11.85 -32.73 -0.96
C ILE A 77 -11.56 -31.72 -2.08
N ASP A 78 -11.57 -32.17 -3.33
CA ASP A 78 -11.57 -31.27 -4.49
C ASP A 78 -13.03 -30.93 -4.81
N LEU A 79 -13.44 -29.70 -4.50
CA LEU A 79 -14.79 -29.22 -4.72
C LEU A 79 -15.07 -28.88 -6.20
N THR A 80 -14.04 -28.80 -7.04
CA THR A 80 -14.16 -28.48 -8.47
C THR A 80 -14.85 -29.59 -9.26
N VAL A 81 -14.63 -30.84 -8.84
CA VAL A 81 -15.22 -32.05 -9.43
C VAL A 81 -16.53 -32.47 -8.75
N GLU A 82 -16.88 -31.82 -7.64
CA GLU A 82 -18.15 -32.02 -6.93
C GLU A 82 -19.12 -30.86 -7.19
N ASN A 83 -20.40 -31.09 -6.92
CA ASN A 83 -21.38 -29.99 -6.92
C ASN A 83 -21.08 -29.07 -5.73
N HIS A 84 -20.49 -27.91 -5.99
CA HIS A 84 -20.21 -26.88 -4.99
C HIS A 84 -21.01 -25.60 -5.26
N VAL A 85 -21.06 -24.71 -4.27
CA VAL A 85 -21.72 -23.41 -4.37
C VAL A 85 -20.68 -22.32 -4.11
N GLU A 86 -20.36 -21.55 -5.14
CA GLU A 86 -19.50 -20.37 -5.04
C GLU A 86 -20.36 -19.11 -4.86
N ARG A 87 -20.00 -18.25 -3.90
CA ARG A 87 -20.77 -17.06 -3.53
C ARG A 87 -19.86 -15.94 -3.03
N ASP A 88 -19.83 -14.85 -3.78
CA ASP A 88 -19.27 -13.57 -3.36
C ASP A 88 -20.38 -12.66 -2.82
N LEU A 89 -19.99 -11.65 -2.03
CA LEU A 89 -20.89 -10.68 -1.41
C LEU A 89 -20.57 -9.27 -1.90
N VAL A 90 -21.61 -8.50 -2.22
CA VAL A 90 -21.55 -7.09 -2.56
C VAL A 90 -22.53 -6.31 -1.69
N LEU A 91 -22.10 -5.16 -1.18
CA LEU A 91 -22.99 -4.16 -0.60
C LEU A 91 -23.18 -3.00 -1.58
N ILE A 92 -24.43 -2.70 -1.90
CA ILE A 92 -24.83 -1.67 -2.87
C ILE A 92 -25.70 -0.65 -2.13
N LYS A 93 -25.22 0.57 -1.98
CA LYS A 93 -26.04 1.70 -1.55
C LYS A 93 -26.59 2.39 -2.79
N VAL A 94 -27.91 2.46 -2.90
CA VAL A 94 -28.61 3.05 -4.05
C VAL A 94 -29.54 4.16 -3.60
N TYR A 95 -29.64 5.22 -4.39
CA TYR A 95 -30.61 6.29 -4.17
C TYR A 95 -32.03 5.74 -4.37
N ALA A 96 -32.89 5.95 -3.39
CA ALA A 96 -34.20 5.31 -3.30
C ALA A 96 -35.24 6.25 -2.68
N GLU A 97 -35.65 7.26 -3.45
CA GLU A 97 -36.80 8.11 -3.10
C GLU A 97 -38.07 7.27 -2.92
N PRO A 98 -39.02 7.70 -2.07
CA PRO A 98 -40.26 6.97 -1.79
C PRO A 98 -41.03 6.51 -3.04
N GLN A 99 -40.97 7.27 -4.14
CA GLN A 99 -41.68 6.99 -5.39
C GLN A 99 -41.03 5.87 -6.21
N ARG A 100 -39.70 5.68 -6.14
CA ARG A 100 -38.95 4.68 -6.91
C ARG A 100 -38.51 3.47 -6.09
N ARG A 101 -38.67 3.55 -4.77
CA ARG A 101 -38.29 2.50 -3.82
C ARG A 101 -38.93 1.15 -4.13
N GLY A 102 -40.18 1.15 -4.61
CA GLY A 102 -40.88 -0.09 -4.98
C GLY A 102 -40.19 -0.86 -6.11
N GLU A 103 -39.67 -0.16 -7.13
CA GLU A 103 -38.98 -0.78 -8.26
C GLU A 103 -37.63 -1.38 -7.84
N ILE A 104 -36.90 -0.69 -6.97
CA ILE A 104 -35.63 -1.17 -6.40
C ILE A 104 -35.88 -2.41 -5.55
N LEU A 105 -36.90 -2.41 -4.69
CA LEU A 105 -37.24 -3.57 -3.86
C LEU A 105 -37.68 -4.78 -4.71
N GLN A 106 -38.32 -4.57 -5.86
CA GLN A 106 -38.59 -5.66 -6.80
C GLN A 106 -37.31 -6.27 -7.37
N ILE A 107 -36.32 -5.45 -7.73
CA ILE A 107 -35.01 -5.95 -8.18
C ILE A 107 -34.33 -6.76 -7.05
N VAL A 108 -34.36 -6.25 -5.82
CA VAL A 108 -33.85 -6.96 -4.64
C VAL A 108 -34.53 -8.33 -4.50
N GLU A 109 -35.86 -8.39 -4.64
CA GLU A 109 -36.64 -9.63 -4.55
C GLU A 109 -36.32 -10.62 -5.68
N ILE A 110 -36.25 -10.15 -6.94
CA ILE A 110 -35.93 -10.97 -8.12
C ILE A 110 -34.61 -11.71 -7.93
N PHE A 111 -33.60 -11.02 -7.41
CA PHE A 111 -32.27 -11.60 -7.19
C PHE A 111 -32.11 -12.26 -5.82
N ARG A 112 -33.17 -12.31 -5.01
CA ARG A 112 -33.10 -12.81 -3.62
C ARG A 112 -31.96 -12.14 -2.85
N ALA A 113 -31.77 -10.85 -3.06
CA ALA A 113 -30.87 -10.00 -2.30
C ALA A 113 -31.55 -9.54 -0.99
N HIS A 114 -30.78 -8.99 -0.07
CA HIS A 114 -31.26 -8.51 1.21
C HIS A 114 -31.15 -7.00 1.30
N THR A 115 -32.19 -6.32 1.78
CA THR A 115 -32.06 -4.92 2.16
C THR A 115 -31.50 -4.86 3.58
N VAL A 116 -30.29 -4.34 3.71
CA VAL A 116 -29.55 -4.23 4.99
C VAL A 116 -29.99 -2.99 5.75
N ASP A 117 -30.20 -1.89 5.05
CA ASP A 117 -30.58 -0.62 5.65
C ASP A 117 -31.53 0.17 4.74
N VAL A 118 -32.40 0.98 5.36
CA VAL A 118 -33.38 1.82 4.68
C VAL A 118 -33.27 3.24 5.21
N GLY A 119 -32.63 4.09 4.42
CA GLY A 119 -32.54 5.53 4.67
C GLY A 119 -33.78 6.30 4.20
N PRO A 120 -33.85 7.61 4.49
CA PRO A 120 -34.89 8.50 3.98
C PRO A 120 -34.95 8.54 2.45
N ASP A 121 -33.78 8.50 1.81
CA ASP A 121 -33.57 8.63 0.37
C ASP A 121 -32.59 7.58 -0.20
N SER A 122 -32.25 6.55 0.57
CA SER A 122 -31.33 5.49 0.15
C SER A 122 -31.78 4.10 0.61
N LEU A 123 -31.30 3.07 -0.08
CA LEU A 123 -31.36 1.67 0.34
C LEU A 123 -29.95 1.08 0.31
N ILE A 124 -29.58 0.32 1.32
CA ILE A 124 -28.38 -0.53 1.29
C ILE A 124 -28.83 -1.96 1.03
N ILE A 125 -28.28 -2.56 -0.01
CA ILE A 125 -28.64 -3.88 -0.52
C ILE A 125 -27.41 -4.78 -0.44
N GLU A 126 -27.52 -5.89 0.26
CA GLU A 126 -26.57 -6.99 0.24
C GLU A 126 -26.98 -8.01 -0.82
N VAL A 127 -26.05 -8.30 -1.72
CA VAL A 127 -26.25 -9.30 -2.77
C VAL A 127 -25.18 -10.36 -2.61
N THR A 128 -25.61 -11.61 -2.49
CA THR A 128 -24.72 -12.76 -2.44
C THR A 128 -24.98 -13.70 -3.61
N GLY A 129 -23.94 -14.10 -4.33
CA GLY A 129 -24.06 -14.92 -5.54
C GLY A 129 -22.76 -15.18 -6.28
N ASP A 130 -22.86 -15.95 -7.36
CA ASP A 130 -21.80 -16.05 -8.35
C ASP A 130 -21.57 -14.71 -9.08
N GLU A 131 -20.44 -14.60 -9.78
CA GLU A 131 -20.03 -13.40 -10.50
C GLU A 131 -21.09 -12.89 -11.49
N GLY A 132 -21.76 -13.80 -12.20
CA GLY A 132 -22.80 -13.48 -13.16
C GLY A 132 -24.02 -12.83 -12.50
N LYS A 133 -24.46 -13.37 -11.36
CA LYS A 133 -25.54 -12.80 -10.56
C LYS A 133 -25.20 -11.42 -10.02
N LEU A 134 -24.00 -11.25 -9.46
CA LEU A 134 -23.58 -9.97 -8.89
C LEU A 134 -23.54 -8.86 -9.96
N LYS A 135 -22.97 -9.16 -11.13
CA LYS A 135 -22.94 -8.23 -12.26
C LYS A 135 -24.33 -7.83 -12.72
N ALA A 136 -25.23 -8.79 -12.86
CA ALA A 136 -26.61 -8.53 -13.29
C ALA A 136 -27.38 -7.61 -12.33
N VAL A 137 -27.18 -7.75 -11.01
CA VAL A 137 -27.82 -6.86 -10.01
C VAL A 137 -27.28 -5.44 -10.11
N VAL A 138 -25.96 -5.29 -10.20
CA VAL A 138 -25.33 -3.98 -10.32
C VAL A 138 -25.82 -3.25 -11.58
N ASP A 139 -25.90 -3.94 -12.72
CA ASP A 139 -26.36 -3.36 -13.98
C ASP A 139 -27.83 -2.91 -13.94
N LEU A 140 -28.69 -3.67 -13.25
CA LEU A 140 -30.11 -3.31 -13.09
C LEU A 140 -30.35 -2.19 -12.07
N LEU A 141 -29.50 -2.05 -11.06
CA LEU A 141 -29.59 -0.98 -10.07
C LEU A 141 -28.94 0.34 -10.53
N ARG A 142 -28.05 0.28 -11.53
CA ARG A 142 -27.32 1.45 -12.06
C ARG A 142 -28.24 2.64 -12.46
N PRO A 143 -29.39 2.45 -13.16
CA PRO A 143 -30.28 3.54 -13.54
C PRO A 143 -30.93 4.28 -12.37
N TYR A 144 -30.95 3.68 -11.18
CA TYR A 144 -31.54 4.28 -9.97
C TYR A 144 -30.55 5.15 -9.19
N GLY A 145 -29.27 5.19 -9.60
CA GLY A 145 -28.24 5.99 -8.96
C GLY A 145 -27.59 5.25 -7.80
N ILE A 146 -26.69 4.32 -8.10
CA ILE A 146 -25.83 3.69 -7.08
C ILE A 146 -24.94 4.79 -6.48
N GLN A 147 -25.06 4.98 -5.17
CA GLN A 147 -24.29 5.97 -4.40
C GLN A 147 -22.95 5.39 -3.97
N GLU A 148 -22.93 4.12 -3.53
CA GLU A 148 -21.73 3.42 -3.09
C GLU A 148 -21.82 1.95 -3.48
N LEU A 149 -20.72 1.39 -3.98
CA LEU A 149 -20.59 -0.03 -4.27
C LEU A 149 -19.36 -0.56 -3.51
N ALA A 150 -19.58 -1.44 -2.54
CA ALA A 150 -18.50 -2.15 -1.87
C ALA A 150 -18.49 -3.59 -2.39
N ARG A 151 -17.52 -3.87 -3.27
CA ARG A 151 -17.19 -5.21 -3.77
C ARG A 151 -15.75 -5.53 -3.42
N THR A 152 -15.48 -6.77 -3.12
CA THR A 152 -14.13 -7.28 -2.89
C THR A 152 -13.38 -7.52 -4.20
N ASP A 153 -13.35 -6.59 -5.17
CA ASP A 153 -12.85 -6.92 -6.51
C ASP A 153 -11.50 -6.31 -6.90
N PHE A 154 -10.53 -7.18 -7.23
CA PHE A 154 -9.27 -6.80 -7.87
C PHE A 154 -9.35 -6.98 -9.39
N ASP A 155 -10.44 -7.57 -9.93
CA ASP A 155 -10.55 -7.94 -11.33
C ASP A 155 -10.52 -6.73 -12.28
N LEU A 156 -10.88 -5.54 -11.79
CA LEU A 156 -10.70 -4.27 -12.53
C LEU A 156 -9.24 -4.02 -12.96
N LEU A 157 -8.26 -4.49 -12.20
CA LEU A 157 -6.85 -4.35 -12.56
C LEU A 157 -6.30 -5.53 -13.36
N LYS A 158 -6.89 -6.72 -13.26
CA LYS A 158 -6.42 -7.90 -14.00
C LYS A 158 -6.60 -7.75 -15.51
N GLU A 159 -7.66 -7.06 -15.92
CA GLU A 159 -7.96 -6.79 -17.33
C GLU A 159 -7.17 -5.59 -17.90
N ARG A 160 -6.38 -4.90 -17.06
CA ARG A 160 -5.68 -3.67 -17.43
C ARG A 160 -4.17 -3.85 -17.37
N THR A 161 -3.46 -3.19 -18.27
CA THR A 161 -2.01 -3.06 -18.20
C THR A 161 -1.64 -1.88 -17.33
N VAL A 162 -0.82 -2.12 -16.30
CA VAL A 162 -0.30 -1.10 -15.40
C VAL A 162 1.16 -0.82 -15.76
N ALA A 163 1.43 0.37 -16.30
CA ALA A 163 2.79 0.87 -16.44
C ALA A 163 3.26 1.50 -15.13
N VAL A 164 4.31 0.93 -14.52
CA VAL A 164 5.01 1.56 -13.40
C VAL A 164 6.26 2.25 -13.93
N ILE A 165 6.30 3.58 -13.81
CA ILE A 165 7.39 4.41 -14.32
C ILE A 165 8.40 4.64 -13.20
N GLY A 166 9.56 4.01 -13.31
CA GLY A 166 10.62 4.04 -12.30
C GLY A 166 10.66 2.80 -11.39
N TYR A 167 11.88 2.45 -10.95
CA TYR A 167 12.13 1.27 -10.12
C TYR A 167 13.01 1.60 -8.91
N GLY A 168 12.65 2.69 -8.21
CA GLY A 168 13.23 3.06 -6.92
C GLY A 168 12.55 2.34 -5.75
N SER A 169 12.57 2.94 -4.56
CA SER A 169 11.97 2.33 -3.35
C SER A 169 10.48 2.01 -3.53
N GLN A 170 9.65 3.00 -3.89
CA GLN A 170 8.22 2.78 -4.15
C GLN A 170 7.99 2.00 -5.44
N GLY A 171 8.75 2.32 -6.51
CA GLY A 171 8.66 1.65 -7.81
C GLY A 171 8.78 0.13 -7.72
N ARG A 172 9.82 -0.35 -7.03
CA ARG A 172 10.03 -1.78 -6.80
C ARG A 172 8.89 -2.40 -6.00
N ALA A 173 8.52 -1.78 -4.88
CA ALA A 173 7.50 -2.32 -3.98
C ALA A 173 6.13 -2.45 -4.66
N GLN A 174 5.65 -1.38 -5.29
CA GLN A 174 4.34 -1.37 -5.91
C GLN A 174 4.30 -2.30 -7.14
N ALA A 175 5.33 -2.30 -7.97
CA ALA A 175 5.39 -3.20 -9.13
C ALA A 175 5.35 -4.69 -8.73
N LEU A 176 6.14 -5.08 -7.72
CA LEU A 176 6.17 -6.46 -7.24
C LEU A 176 4.88 -6.84 -6.51
N ASN A 177 4.32 -5.97 -5.67
CA ASN A 177 3.06 -6.27 -4.98
C ASN A 177 1.89 -6.41 -5.96
N LEU A 178 1.82 -5.55 -6.99
CA LEU A 178 0.82 -5.64 -8.05
C LEU A 178 0.97 -6.93 -8.85
N LYS A 179 2.20 -7.29 -9.23
CA LYS A 179 2.51 -8.56 -9.91
C LYS A 179 2.08 -9.76 -9.08
N ASP A 180 2.44 -9.79 -7.79
CA ASP A 180 2.06 -10.88 -6.88
C ASP A 180 0.55 -10.94 -6.62
N SER A 181 -0.14 -9.81 -6.76
CA SER A 181 -1.61 -9.74 -6.69
C SER A 181 -2.29 -10.16 -8.00
N GLY A 182 -1.53 -10.37 -9.09
CA GLY A 182 -2.02 -10.83 -10.39
C GLY A 182 -2.33 -9.74 -11.42
N ALA A 183 -1.85 -8.49 -11.22
CA ALA A 183 -1.98 -7.44 -12.25
C ALA A 183 -0.94 -7.63 -13.37
N ASN A 184 -1.31 -7.21 -14.58
CA ASN A 184 -0.39 -7.14 -15.71
C ASN A 184 0.50 -5.89 -15.59
N VAL A 185 1.72 -6.04 -15.06
CA VAL A 185 2.65 -4.94 -14.81
C VAL A 185 3.74 -4.86 -15.89
N VAL A 186 3.93 -3.67 -16.45
CA VAL A 186 5.08 -3.31 -17.29
C VAL A 186 5.88 -2.19 -16.64
N LEU A 187 7.21 -2.30 -16.63
CA LEU A 187 8.07 -1.24 -16.12
C LEU A 187 8.54 -0.32 -17.24
N GLY A 188 8.32 0.98 -17.07
CA GLY A 188 8.93 2.01 -17.91
C GLY A 188 10.19 2.55 -17.26
N LEU A 189 11.36 2.28 -17.86
CA LEU A 189 12.65 2.79 -17.39
C LEU A 189 13.38 3.60 -18.47
N ARG A 190 14.22 4.54 -18.01
CA ARG A 190 15.12 5.25 -18.92
C ARG A 190 16.20 4.31 -19.48
N PRO A 191 16.67 4.51 -20.72
CA PRO A 191 17.77 3.74 -21.28
C PRO A 191 19.00 3.73 -20.36
N GLY A 192 19.58 2.54 -20.14
CA GLY A 192 20.74 2.36 -19.29
C GLY A 192 20.45 2.52 -17.78
N SER A 193 19.19 2.37 -17.35
CA SER A 193 18.86 2.39 -15.92
C SER A 193 19.64 1.31 -15.15
N ARG A 194 20.25 1.70 -14.02
CA ARG A 194 20.96 0.78 -13.12
C ARG A 194 20.03 -0.26 -12.48
N SER A 195 18.73 0.03 -12.43
CA SER A 195 17.72 -0.83 -11.83
C SER A 195 17.19 -1.91 -12.80
N GLN A 196 17.49 -1.81 -14.09
CA GLN A 196 16.97 -2.73 -15.10
C GLN A 196 17.37 -4.20 -14.84
N PRO A 197 18.65 -4.53 -14.56
CA PRO A 197 19.02 -5.93 -14.28
C PRO A 197 18.30 -6.51 -13.06
N ALA A 198 18.09 -5.69 -12.01
CA ALA A 198 17.37 -6.12 -10.82
C ALA A 198 15.90 -6.42 -11.14
N ALA A 199 15.21 -5.49 -11.82
CA ALA A 199 13.83 -5.67 -12.24
C ALA A 199 13.61 -6.91 -13.12
N GLU A 200 14.49 -7.14 -14.10
CA GLU A 200 14.44 -8.32 -14.97
C GLU A 200 14.68 -9.61 -14.18
N SER A 201 15.59 -9.60 -13.20
CA SER A 201 15.85 -10.75 -12.32
C SER A 201 14.66 -11.09 -11.40
N GLU A 202 13.83 -10.08 -11.09
CA GLU A 202 12.59 -10.22 -10.32
C GLU A 202 11.38 -10.54 -11.25
N GLY A 203 11.66 -10.81 -12.53
CA GLY A 203 10.72 -11.27 -13.53
C GLY A 203 9.72 -10.21 -13.98
N LEU A 204 10.09 -8.93 -13.97
CA LEU A 204 9.28 -7.85 -14.52
C LEU A 204 9.69 -7.57 -15.97
N THR A 205 8.70 -7.30 -16.82
CA THR A 205 8.93 -6.84 -18.19
C THR A 205 9.37 -5.38 -18.16
N VAL A 206 10.57 -5.09 -18.67
CA VAL A 206 11.11 -3.73 -18.76
C VAL A 206 11.03 -3.22 -20.19
N LYS A 207 10.51 -2.00 -20.37
CA LYS A 207 10.43 -1.27 -21.64
C LYS A 207 10.96 0.16 -21.47
N SER A 208 11.11 0.88 -22.59
CA SER A 208 11.22 2.33 -22.50
C SER A 208 9.95 2.94 -21.91
N ILE A 209 10.05 4.15 -21.36
CA ILE A 209 8.90 4.85 -20.78
C ILE A 209 7.80 5.03 -21.83
N ASP A 210 8.18 5.45 -23.05
CA ASP A 210 7.26 5.67 -24.16
C ASP A 210 6.49 4.39 -24.55
N GLU A 211 7.19 3.27 -24.69
CA GLU A 211 6.59 1.96 -25.02
C GLU A 211 5.70 1.43 -23.88
N ALA A 212 6.14 1.58 -22.62
CA ALA A 212 5.36 1.15 -21.47
C ALA A 212 4.03 1.93 -21.38
N VAL A 213 4.07 3.24 -21.60
CA VAL A 213 2.87 4.10 -21.56
C VAL A 213 1.93 3.80 -22.72
N ALA A 214 2.45 3.58 -23.93
CA ALA A 214 1.64 3.31 -25.11
C ALA A 214 0.79 2.02 -25.01
N GLU A 215 1.19 1.09 -24.15
CA GLU A 215 0.50 -0.18 -23.92
C GLU A 215 -0.33 -0.21 -22.63
N ALA A 216 -0.31 0.87 -21.84
CA ALA A 216 -0.92 0.91 -20.52
C ALA A 216 -2.32 1.51 -20.51
N ASP A 217 -3.16 0.98 -19.63
CA ASP A 217 -4.44 1.58 -19.26
C ASP A 217 -4.27 2.49 -18.03
N VAL A 218 -3.33 2.13 -17.14
CA VAL A 218 -2.99 2.84 -15.91
C VAL A 218 -1.49 3.11 -15.88
N VAL A 219 -1.09 4.37 -15.71
CA VAL A 219 0.31 4.80 -15.63
C VAL A 219 0.59 5.32 -14.22
N GLN A 220 1.32 4.56 -13.41
CA GLN A 220 1.80 4.98 -12.10
C GLN A 220 3.20 5.61 -12.20
N ILE A 221 3.34 6.89 -11.84
CA ILE A 221 4.62 7.61 -11.85
C ILE A 221 5.30 7.48 -10.49
N LEU A 222 6.45 6.77 -10.44
CA LEU A 222 7.25 6.49 -9.23
C LEU A 222 8.74 6.84 -9.41
N ILE A 223 9.03 7.77 -10.32
CA ILE A 223 10.31 8.47 -10.40
C ILE A 223 10.34 9.66 -9.42
N PRO A 224 11.52 10.26 -9.14
CA PRO A 224 11.60 11.43 -8.26
C PRO A 224 10.73 12.61 -8.74
N ASP A 225 10.07 13.31 -7.81
CA ASP A 225 9.06 14.34 -8.09
C ASP A 225 9.57 15.45 -9.01
N GLU A 226 10.84 15.85 -8.86
CA GLU A 226 11.44 16.89 -9.71
C GLU A 226 11.53 16.50 -11.20
N GLN A 227 11.44 15.20 -11.51
CA GLN A 227 11.54 14.67 -12.87
C GLN A 227 10.16 14.50 -13.52
N HIS A 228 9.08 14.50 -12.73
CA HIS A 228 7.71 14.25 -13.19
C HIS A 228 7.33 15.16 -14.35
N GLY A 229 7.47 16.49 -14.19
CA GLY A 229 7.03 17.44 -15.21
C GLY A 229 7.78 17.35 -16.54
N ALA A 230 9.06 16.94 -16.53
CA ALA A 230 9.83 16.75 -17.76
C ALA A 230 9.50 15.41 -18.44
N VAL A 231 9.41 14.32 -17.66
CA VAL A 231 9.09 12.99 -18.19
C VAL A 231 7.64 12.93 -18.67
N TYR A 232 6.70 13.55 -17.93
CA TYR A 232 5.31 13.61 -18.32
C TYR A 232 5.13 14.23 -19.71
N ARG A 233 5.61 15.46 -19.90
CA ARG A 233 5.46 16.19 -21.17
C ARG A 233 6.15 15.52 -22.35
N ASN A 234 7.30 14.90 -22.14
CA ASN A 234 8.13 14.39 -23.23
C ASN A 234 7.86 12.93 -23.58
N GLN A 235 7.38 12.12 -22.63
CA GLN A 235 7.34 10.66 -22.76
C GLN A 235 6.02 10.01 -22.31
N ILE A 236 5.25 10.65 -21.43
CA ILE A 236 3.96 10.10 -20.97
C ILE A 236 2.83 10.70 -21.78
N GLU A 237 2.62 12.01 -21.69
CA GLU A 237 1.54 12.76 -22.35
C GLU A 237 1.38 12.43 -23.84
N PRO A 238 2.45 12.36 -24.66
CA PRO A 238 2.31 12.07 -26.09
C PRO A 238 1.83 10.65 -26.41
N ASN A 239 1.93 9.73 -25.46
CA ASN A 239 1.63 8.31 -25.63
C ASN A 239 0.33 7.88 -24.92
N LEU A 240 -0.32 8.81 -24.19
CA LEU A 240 -1.60 8.55 -23.54
C LEU A 240 -2.75 8.46 -24.55
N GLN A 241 -3.73 7.63 -24.23
CA GLN A 241 -5.00 7.50 -24.93
C GLN A 241 -6.15 8.05 -24.07
N ALA A 242 -7.22 8.50 -24.72
CA ALA A 242 -8.42 8.94 -24.02
C ALA A 242 -8.97 7.84 -23.10
N GLY A 243 -9.27 8.18 -21.85
CA GLY A 243 -9.72 7.26 -20.82
C GLY A 243 -8.60 6.48 -20.11
N ASN A 244 -7.33 6.67 -20.46
CA ASN A 244 -6.23 6.19 -19.60
C ASN A 244 -6.29 6.87 -18.24
N MET A 245 -5.66 6.24 -17.25
CA MET A 245 -5.45 6.83 -15.93
C MET A 245 -3.99 7.13 -15.68
N VAL A 246 -3.69 8.34 -15.20
CA VAL A 246 -2.38 8.68 -14.65
C VAL A 246 -2.47 8.76 -13.13
N MET A 247 -1.53 8.11 -12.47
CA MET A 247 -1.44 8.05 -11.02
C MET A 247 -0.07 8.45 -10.49
N VAL A 248 -0.06 8.97 -9.28
CA VAL A 248 1.14 9.28 -8.49
C VAL A 248 1.02 8.67 -7.09
N SER A 249 2.14 8.59 -6.36
CA SER A 249 2.13 8.25 -4.93
C SER A 249 2.41 9.42 -3.99
N HIS A 250 2.60 10.60 -4.56
CA HIS A 250 2.68 11.86 -3.84
C HIS A 250 2.12 12.97 -4.73
N GLY A 251 1.32 13.87 -4.17
CA GLY A 251 0.59 14.86 -4.95
C GLY A 251 1.41 16.05 -5.44
N PHE A 252 2.69 16.18 -5.03
CA PHE A 252 3.55 17.35 -5.32
C PHE A 252 3.43 17.89 -6.74
N SER A 253 3.63 17.01 -7.73
CA SER A 253 3.70 17.40 -9.14
C SER A 253 2.36 17.87 -9.69
N ILE A 254 1.24 17.37 -9.18
CA ILE A 254 -0.11 17.78 -9.57
C ILE A 254 -0.52 19.03 -8.80
N HIS A 255 -0.32 19.03 -7.48
CA HIS A 255 -0.74 20.11 -6.59
C HIS A 255 -0.02 21.44 -6.90
N PHE A 256 1.28 21.39 -7.17
CA PHE A 256 2.09 22.57 -7.53
C PHE A 256 2.25 22.76 -9.04
N GLY A 257 1.42 22.10 -9.87
CA GLY A 257 1.31 22.35 -11.30
C GLY A 257 2.57 22.04 -12.12
N GLN A 258 3.42 21.11 -11.67
CA GLN A 258 4.52 20.59 -12.48
C GLN A 258 4.03 19.65 -13.59
N ILE A 259 2.92 18.97 -13.34
CA ILE A 259 2.10 18.26 -14.32
C ILE A 259 0.77 18.99 -14.41
N VAL A 260 0.35 19.30 -15.64
CA VAL A 260 -1.02 19.75 -15.95
C VAL A 260 -1.64 18.65 -16.81
N PRO A 261 -2.52 17.81 -16.25
CA PRO A 261 -3.09 16.69 -16.98
C PRO A 261 -3.94 17.12 -18.18
N VAL A 262 -3.94 16.33 -19.24
CA VAL A 262 -4.89 16.48 -20.36
C VAL A 262 -6.32 16.18 -19.88
N SER A 263 -7.33 16.76 -20.53
CA SER A 263 -8.71 16.77 -20.03
C SER A 263 -9.50 15.47 -20.24
N ASP A 264 -8.96 14.51 -20.99
CA ASP A 264 -9.63 13.29 -21.43
C ASP A 264 -9.09 12.01 -20.75
N ILE A 265 -8.29 12.14 -19.69
CA ILE A 265 -7.77 11.03 -18.87
C ILE A 265 -8.32 11.08 -17.44
N ASP A 266 -8.22 9.98 -16.71
CA ASP A 266 -8.41 10.00 -15.26
C ASP A 266 -7.10 10.37 -14.55
N VAL A 267 -7.20 11.01 -13.38
CA VAL A 267 -6.06 11.36 -12.55
C VAL A 267 -6.37 11.05 -11.10
N ALA A 268 -5.59 10.14 -10.52
CA ALA A 268 -5.74 9.69 -9.15
C ALA A 268 -4.39 9.62 -8.43
N MET A 269 -4.43 9.40 -7.12
CA MET A 269 -3.24 9.17 -6.31
C MET A 269 -3.52 8.05 -5.33
N ILE A 270 -2.55 7.15 -5.20
CA ILE A 270 -2.47 6.18 -4.11
C ILE A 270 -1.11 6.38 -3.43
N ALA A 271 -1.16 6.91 -2.20
CA ALA A 271 0.01 7.26 -1.41
C ALA A 271 0.17 6.32 -0.20
N PRO A 272 1.01 5.27 -0.29
CA PRO A 272 1.36 4.45 0.86
C PRO A 272 2.08 5.29 1.92
N LYS A 273 1.60 5.26 3.16
CA LYS A 273 2.19 6.02 4.26
C LYS A 273 3.33 5.26 4.93
N GLY A 274 4.38 5.03 4.14
CA GLY A 274 5.61 4.37 4.56
C GLY A 274 6.65 4.28 3.44
N PRO A 275 7.93 4.08 3.77
CA PRO A 275 8.98 3.91 2.78
C PRO A 275 8.73 2.64 1.95
N GLY A 276 9.07 2.68 0.66
CA GLY A 276 8.75 1.59 -0.26
C GLY A 276 9.33 0.23 0.15
N LEU A 277 10.50 0.21 0.80
CA LEU A 277 11.06 -1.02 1.36
C LEU A 277 10.08 -1.71 2.34
N LEU A 278 9.48 -0.96 3.25
CA LEU A 278 8.50 -1.48 4.21
C LEU A 278 7.17 -1.81 3.53
N VAL A 279 6.78 -1.07 2.49
CA VAL A 279 5.59 -1.41 1.67
C VAL A 279 5.72 -2.82 1.08
N ARG A 280 6.92 -3.20 0.62
CA ARG A 280 7.18 -4.57 0.13
C ARG A 280 7.24 -5.58 1.27
N GLN A 281 8.06 -5.32 2.28
CA GLN A 281 8.27 -6.26 3.38
C GLN A 281 6.97 -6.63 4.09
N VAL A 282 6.18 -5.62 4.48
CA VAL A 282 4.91 -5.85 5.20
C VAL A 282 3.90 -6.57 4.30
N PHE A 283 3.94 -6.36 2.97
CA PHE A 283 3.11 -7.10 2.02
C PHE A 283 3.46 -8.59 1.97
N GLU A 284 4.76 -8.92 1.93
CA GLU A 284 5.26 -10.31 1.94
C GLU A 284 4.96 -11.02 3.26
N GLU A 285 4.93 -10.29 4.37
CA GLU A 285 4.51 -10.77 5.70
C GLU A 285 2.97 -10.97 5.81
N GLY A 286 2.22 -10.67 4.75
CA GLY A 286 0.75 -10.78 4.72
C GLY A 286 0.00 -9.56 5.28
N GLY A 287 0.71 -8.55 5.76
CA GLY A 287 0.16 -7.25 6.16
C GLY A 287 0.03 -6.26 5.00
N GLY A 288 -0.22 -4.99 5.32
CA GLY A 288 -0.14 -3.87 4.38
C GLY A 288 0.23 -2.56 5.07
N VAL A 289 0.69 -1.58 4.29
CA VAL A 289 0.91 -0.20 4.77
C VAL A 289 -0.35 0.62 4.46
N PRO A 290 -0.87 1.42 5.40
CA PRO A 290 -2.02 2.30 5.14
C PRO A 290 -1.80 3.17 3.91
N CYS A 291 -2.83 3.35 3.10
CA CYS A 291 -2.76 4.18 1.89
C CYS A 291 -3.74 5.33 1.96
N LEU A 292 -3.35 6.48 1.42
CA LEU A 292 -4.30 7.55 1.10
C LEU A 292 -4.74 7.45 -0.36
N ILE A 293 -6.01 7.74 -0.62
CA ILE A 293 -6.59 7.84 -1.97
C ILE A 293 -7.11 9.25 -2.23
N ALA A 294 -6.78 9.80 -3.40
CA ALA A 294 -7.35 11.05 -3.87
C ALA A 294 -7.64 10.98 -5.36
N ILE A 295 -8.74 11.61 -5.80
CA ILE A 295 -9.12 11.72 -7.20
C ILE A 295 -9.08 13.20 -7.59
N GLN A 296 -8.29 13.52 -8.62
CA GLN A 296 -8.17 14.88 -9.15
C GLN A 296 -9.09 15.08 -10.37
N GLN A 297 -9.19 14.05 -11.22
CA GLN A 297 -9.97 14.09 -12.45
C GLN A 297 -10.57 12.70 -12.69
N ASP A 298 -11.89 12.64 -12.92
CA ASP A 298 -12.64 11.42 -13.20
C ASP A 298 -13.48 11.63 -14.47
N VAL A 299 -12.88 11.34 -15.62
CA VAL A 299 -13.49 11.45 -16.95
C VAL A 299 -14.30 10.20 -17.27
N THR A 300 -13.83 9.03 -16.84
CA THR A 300 -14.48 7.75 -17.16
C THR A 300 -15.64 7.42 -16.22
N GLY A 301 -15.70 8.03 -15.04
CA GLY A 301 -16.63 7.68 -13.96
C GLY A 301 -16.18 6.45 -13.15
N HIS A 302 -14.96 5.95 -13.39
CA HIS A 302 -14.38 4.78 -12.74
C HIS A 302 -13.04 5.07 -12.06
N ALA A 303 -12.62 6.33 -11.97
CA ALA A 303 -11.30 6.67 -11.46
C ALA A 303 -11.08 6.18 -10.01
N ARG A 304 -12.11 6.34 -9.18
CA ARG A 304 -12.08 5.91 -7.78
C ARG A 304 -11.97 4.39 -7.64
N ASP A 305 -12.71 3.64 -8.46
CA ASP A 305 -12.76 2.19 -8.37
C ASP A 305 -11.42 1.57 -8.81
N ILE A 306 -10.81 2.08 -9.87
CA ILE A 306 -9.49 1.64 -10.35
C ILE A 306 -8.42 1.99 -9.32
N ALA A 307 -8.45 3.19 -8.73
CA ALA A 307 -7.51 3.58 -7.68
C ALA A 307 -7.65 2.71 -6.41
N LEU A 308 -8.87 2.36 -6.00
CA LEU A 308 -9.11 1.43 -4.89
C LEU A 308 -8.60 0.01 -5.21
N ALA A 309 -8.82 -0.47 -6.43
CA ALA A 309 -8.26 -1.74 -6.88
C ALA A 309 -6.72 -1.69 -6.82
N TYR A 310 -6.10 -0.57 -7.21
CA TYR A 310 -4.65 -0.37 -7.15
C TYR A 310 -4.14 -0.42 -5.71
N ALA A 311 -4.79 0.32 -4.81
CA ALA A 311 -4.48 0.31 -3.39
C ALA A 311 -4.59 -1.10 -2.79
N LYS A 312 -5.61 -1.87 -3.18
CA LYS A 312 -5.76 -3.28 -2.79
C LYS A 312 -4.60 -4.12 -3.32
N GLY A 313 -4.23 -3.96 -4.59
CA GLY A 313 -3.15 -4.68 -5.25
C GLY A 313 -1.77 -4.45 -4.65
N ILE A 314 -1.52 -3.27 -4.06
CA ILE A 314 -0.28 -3.01 -3.34
C ILE A 314 -0.35 -3.40 -1.84
N GLY A 315 -1.48 -3.95 -1.38
CA GLY A 315 -1.73 -4.38 0.00
C GLY A 315 -2.35 -3.34 0.92
N GLY A 316 -2.59 -2.11 0.47
CA GLY A 316 -3.11 -1.02 1.31
C GLY A 316 -4.44 -1.35 2.00
N ALA A 317 -5.32 -2.10 1.32
CA ALA A 317 -6.60 -2.54 1.88
C ALA A 317 -6.48 -3.45 3.11
N ARG A 318 -5.31 -4.06 3.36
CA ARG A 318 -5.07 -4.92 4.54
C ARG A 318 -4.89 -4.11 5.82
N ALA A 319 -4.47 -2.85 5.71
CA ALA A 319 -4.31 -1.94 6.84
C ALA A 319 -5.42 -0.87 6.89
N GLY A 320 -5.77 -0.31 5.75
CA GLY A 320 -6.78 0.73 5.62
C GLY A 320 -6.47 1.69 4.49
N ILE A 321 -7.52 2.10 3.77
CA ILE A 321 -7.45 3.11 2.72
C ILE A 321 -8.28 4.30 3.19
N ILE A 322 -7.68 5.49 3.21
CA ILE A 322 -8.32 6.71 3.72
C ILE A 322 -8.42 7.72 2.58
N GLU A 323 -9.62 8.25 2.37
CA GLU A 323 -9.87 9.26 1.36
C GLU A 323 -9.33 10.62 1.77
N THR A 324 -8.70 11.32 0.82
CA THR A 324 -8.09 12.65 0.99
C THR A 324 -8.16 13.44 -0.31
N THR A 325 -7.52 14.61 -0.34
CA THR A 325 -7.32 15.42 -1.56
C THR A 325 -5.83 15.50 -1.88
N PHE A 326 -5.49 15.79 -3.15
CA PHE A 326 -4.10 16.07 -3.55
C PHE A 326 -3.47 17.17 -2.68
N ARG A 327 -4.25 18.20 -2.35
CA ARG A 327 -3.81 19.29 -1.47
C ARG A 327 -3.48 18.79 -0.06
N GLU A 328 -4.43 18.12 0.58
CA GLU A 328 -4.26 17.67 1.97
C GLU A 328 -3.09 16.68 2.08
N GLU A 329 -3.00 15.71 1.18
CA GLU A 329 -1.90 14.76 1.12
C GLU A 329 -0.56 15.47 0.97
N THR A 330 -0.43 16.36 -0.03
CA THR A 330 0.85 17.02 -0.32
C THR A 330 1.30 17.92 0.82
N GLU A 331 0.38 18.74 1.36
CA GLU A 331 0.70 19.67 2.44
C GLU A 331 1.09 18.91 3.72
N THR A 332 0.36 17.84 4.07
CA THR A 332 0.60 17.09 5.31
C THR A 332 1.82 16.19 5.23
N ASP A 333 2.09 15.58 4.07
CA ASP A 333 3.23 14.71 3.83
C ASP A 333 4.54 15.52 3.89
N LEU A 334 4.64 16.61 3.13
CA LEU A 334 5.80 17.52 3.15
C LEU A 334 6.05 18.10 4.54
N PHE A 335 4.99 18.50 5.26
CA PHE A 335 5.13 18.95 6.64
C PHE A 335 5.63 17.83 7.55
N GLY A 336 5.07 16.62 7.45
CA GLY A 336 5.44 15.47 8.26
C GLY A 336 6.92 15.13 8.12
N GLU A 337 7.43 15.04 6.89
CA GLU A 337 8.84 14.73 6.61
C GLU A 337 9.79 15.83 7.13
N GLN A 338 9.45 17.09 6.90
CA GLN A 338 10.30 18.22 7.31
C GLN A 338 10.31 18.44 8.82
N ALA A 339 9.15 18.39 9.47
CA ALA A 339 9.00 18.76 10.87
C ALA A 339 9.18 17.59 11.85
N VAL A 340 8.94 16.35 11.42
CA VAL A 340 8.90 15.18 12.32
C VAL A 340 9.72 14.01 11.78
N LEU A 341 9.30 13.37 10.70
CA LEU A 341 9.77 12.04 10.29
C LEU A 341 11.24 12.03 9.88
N CYS A 342 11.70 13.09 9.20
CA CYS A 342 13.10 13.22 8.78
C CYS A 342 13.77 14.38 9.52
N GLY A 343 13.39 15.62 9.22
CA GLY A 343 14.09 16.80 9.73
C GLY A 343 14.07 16.89 11.26
N GLY A 344 12.89 16.78 11.87
CA GLY A 344 12.73 16.85 13.33
C GLY A 344 13.45 15.72 14.08
N THR A 345 13.22 14.46 13.68
CA THR A 345 13.81 13.29 14.34
C THR A 345 15.33 13.29 14.24
N THR A 346 15.88 13.48 13.03
CA THR A 346 17.34 13.48 12.85
C THR A 346 18.02 14.65 13.56
N ALA A 347 17.39 15.84 13.60
CA ALA A 347 17.91 16.98 14.35
C ALA A 347 17.90 16.74 15.86
N LEU A 348 16.84 16.14 16.41
CA LEU A 348 16.75 15.80 17.83
C LEU A 348 17.83 14.80 18.24
N ILE A 349 18.02 13.73 17.44
CA ILE A 349 19.05 12.71 17.66
C ILE A 349 20.43 13.35 17.69
N LYS A 350 20.76 14.19 16.69
CA LYS A 350 22.06 14.89 16.61
C LYS A 350 22.27 15.80 17.82
N ALA A 351 21.31 16.64 18.15
CA ALA A 351 21.41 17.55 19.30
C ALA A 351 21.62 16.80 20.62
N ALA A 352 20.91 15.69 20.83
CA ALA A 352 21.04 14.88 22.03
C ALA A 352 22.42 14.17 22.09
N PHE A 353 22.85 13.58 20.97
CA PHE A 353 24.16 12.95 20.85
C PHE A 353 25.31 13.94 21.12
N ASP A 354 25.29 15.10 20.44
CA ASP A 354 26.32 16.13 20.58
C ASP A 354 26.37 16.66 22.02
N THR A 355 25.21 16.87 22.66
CA THR A 355 25.13 17.31 24.06
C THR A 355 25.85 16.34 25.02
N LEU A 356 25.68 15.03 24.82
CA LEU A 356 26.35 14.03 25.67
C LEU A 356 27.85 13.97 25.39
N VAL A 357 28.25 13.98 24.12
CA VAL A 357 29.67 13.94 23.75
C VAL A 357 30.41 15.19 24.23
N GLU A 358 29.82 16.38 24.07
CA GLU A 358 30.38 17.65 24.55
C GLU A 358 30.51 17.70 26.08
N ALA A 359 29.62 17.02 26.80
CA ALA A 359 29.70 16.84 28.25
C ALA A 359 30.77 15.82 28.70
N GLY A 360 31.46 15.17 27.75
CA GLY A 360 32.56 14.23 28.01
C GLY A 360 32.13 12.77 28.17
N TYR A 361 30.90 12.42 27.82
CA TYR A 361 30.46 11.03 27.78
C TYR A 361 31.03 10.29 26.56
N GLN A 362 31.08 8.96 26.64
CA GLN A 362 31.55 8.12 25.54
C GLN A 362 30.60 8.22 24.34
N PRO A 363 31.10 8.42 23.11
CA PRO A 363 30.26 8.48 21.90
C PRO A 363 29.40 7.23 21.69
N GLU A 364 29.91 6.06 22.06
CA GLU A 364 29.17 4.80 21.95
C GLU A 364 27.95 4.80 22.88
N MET A 365 28.11 5.28 24.11
CA MET A 365 27.00 5.42 25.05
C MET A 365 25.98 6.45 24.54
N ALA A 366 26.44 7.58 24.02
CA ALA A 366 25.56 8.59 23.44
C ALA A 366 24.77 8.05 22.24
N PHE A 367 25.38 7.20 21.41
CA PHE A 367 24.70 6.55 20.30
C PHE A 367 23.57 5.62 20.77
N PHE A 368 23.83 4.79 21.80
CA PHE A 368 22.81 3.89 22.33
C PHE A 368 21.60 4.66 22.89
N GLU A 369 21.87 5.66 23.73
CA GLU A 369 20.85 6.46 24.41
C GLU A 369 20.04 7.34 23.45
N CYS A 370 20.70 7.93 22.43
CA CYS A 370 20.07 8.97 21.60
C CYS A 370 19.56 8.48 20.24
N LEU A 371 20.00 7.32 19.75
CA LEU A 371 19.57 6.77 18.45
C LEU A 371 19.06 5.34 18.58
N HIS A 372 19.84 4.42 19.15
CA HIS A 372 19.49 2.99 19.13
C HIS A 372 18.18 2.71 19.88
N GLU A 373 18.04 3.23 21.10
CA GLU A 373 16.84 3.02 21.92
C GLU A 373 15.60 3.74 21.41
N LEU A 374 15.77 4.78 20.57
CA LEU A 374 14.64 5.50 19.99
C LEU A 374 13.75 4.56 19.16
N LYS A 375 14.33 3.57 18.46
CA LYS A 375 13.54 2.55 17.75
C LYS A 375 12.60 1.81 18.70
N LEU A 376 13.08 1.39 19.86
CA LEU A 376 12.30 0.61 20.83
C LEU A 376 11.13 1.43 21.39
N ILE A 377 11.38 2.71 21.70
CA ILE A 377 10.34 3.64 22.14
C ILE A 377 9.29 3.86 21.04
N VAL A 378 9.73 4.07 19.80
CA VAL A 378 8.82 4.24 18.65
C VAL A 378 8.01 2.97 18.39
N ASP A 379 8.59 1.77 18.54
CA ASP A 379 7.88 0.48 18.38
C ASP A 379 6.76 0.32 19.45
N LEU A 380 7.01 0.75 20.70
CA LEU A 380 5.96 0.77 21.74
C LEU A 380 4.84 1.76 21.42
N ILE A 381 5.18 2.96 20.94
CA ILE A 381 4.21 3.97 20.52
C ILE A 381 3.40 3.45 19.32
N TYR A 382 4.05 2.81 18.36
CA TYR A 382 3.41 2.25 17.17
C TYR A 382 2.40 1.15 17.54
N THR A 383 2.75 0.27 18.49
CA THR A 383 1.89 -0.87 18.85
C THR A 383 0.79 -0.58 19.87
N GLY A 384 0.82 0.56 20.57
CA GLY A 384 -0.23 0.88 21.55
C GLY A 384 -0.32 2.34 22.01
N GLY A 385 0.26 3.25 21.25
CA GLY A 385 0.21 4.69 21.50
C GLY A 385 1.08 5.16 22.65
N LEU A 386 1.03 6.46 22.91
CA LEU A 386 1.83 7.14 23.95
C LEU A 386 1.57 6.57 25.34
N SER A 387 0.33 6.14 25.63
CA SER A 387 -0.04 5.58 26.93
C SER A 387 0.61 4.22 27.17
N LYS A 388 0.63 3.33 26.18
CA LYS A 388 1.32 2.04 26.32
C LYS A 388 2.80 2.24 26.54
N MET A 389 3.44 3.08 25.73
CA MET A 389 4.86 3.41 25.91
C MET A 389 5.14 3.90 27.34
N ARG A 390 4.33 4.81 27.88
CA ARG A 390 4.50 5.32 29.25
C ARG A 390 4.29 4.26 30.34
N ASN A 391 3.35 3.34 30.13
CA ASN A 391 3.11 2.23 31.06
C ASN A 391 4.24 1.20 31.04
N ASP A 392 4.94 1.06 29.92
CA ASP A 392 5.99 0.05 29.71
C ASP A 392 7.40 0.57 30.07
N VAL A 393 7.56 1.87 30.33
CA VAL A 393 8.80 2.47 30.85
C VAL A 393 8.76 2.66 32.37
N SER A 394 9.91 2.91 32.99
CA SER A 394 9.96 3.18 34.44
C SER A 394 9.27 4.51 34.81
N ASN A 395 8.74 4.61 36.03
CA ASN A 395 8.17 5.86 36.55
C ASN A 395 9.15 7.05 36.49
N THR A 396 10.46 6.78 36.61
CA THR A 396 11.50 7.80 36.47
C THR A 396 11.56 8.34 35.03
N ALA A 397 11.48 7.46 34.04
CA ALA A 397 11.46 7.82 32.62
C ALA A 397 10.16 8.54 32.26
N GLU A 398 9.00 8.07 32.72
CA GLU A 398 7.71 8.75 32.49
C GLU A 398 7.70 10.16 33.11
N PHE A 399 8.15 10.30 34.37
CA PHE A 399 8.27 11.62 35.00
C PHE A 399 9.25 12.51 34.23
N GLY A 400 10.33 11.94 33.70
CA GLY A 400 11.28 12.59 32.81
C GLY A 400 10.60 13.13 31.55
N ASP A 401 9.94 12.26 30.77
CA ASP A 401 9.17 12.60 29.57
C ASP A 401 8.21 13.77 29.83
N LEU A 402 7.27 13.58 30.77
CA LEU A 402 6.16 14.50 30.98
C LEU A 402 6.60 15.90 31.45
N THR A 403 7.75 16.02 32.09
CA THR A 403 8.22 17.31 32.64
C THR A 403 9.38 17.94 31.87
N ARG A 404 10.19 17.15 31.15
CA ARG A 404 11.33 17.66 30.37
C ARG A 404 10.99 17.75 28.89
N GLY A 405 10.11 16.90 28.36
CA GLY A 405 9.61 16.97 26.98
C GLY A 405 9.14 18.38 26.60
N PRO A 406 8.26 19.04 27.36
CA PRO A 406 7.81 20.41 27.05
C PRO A 406 8.90 21.49 27.14
N ARG A 407 10.06 21.19 27.74
CA ARG A 407 11.23 22.10 27.76
C ARG A 407 12.07 21.99 26.49
N VAL A 408 12.02 20.84 25.82
CA VAL A 408 12.67 20.61 24.52
C VAL A 408 11.72 21.01 23.39
N ILE A 409 10.46 20.56 23.47
CA ILE A 409 9.38 20.89 22.54
C ILE A 409 8.47 21.95 23.16
N ASP A 410 8.96 23.18 23.14
CA ASP A 410 8.26 24.36 23.69
C ASP A 410 7.34 25.04 22.64
N GLU A 411 6.72 26.16 23.02
CA GLU A 411 5.88 26.94 22.09
C GLU A 411 6.69 27.53 20.92
N GLY A 412 7.99 27.81 21.13
CA GLY A 412 8.86 28.27 20.06
C GLY A 412 9.04 27.20 18.96
N VAL A 413 9.16 25.92 19.34
CA VAL A 413 9.18 24.81 18.39
C VAL A 413 7.87 24.75 17.62
N ARG A 414 6.73 24.88 18.31
CA ARG A 414 5.40 24.87 17.67
C ARG A 414 5.24 26.02 16.67
N GLU A 415 5.75 27.21 16.98
CA GLU A 415 5.70 28.34 16.05
C GLU A 415 6.55 28.12 14.79
N ARG A 416 7.73 27.49 14.94
CA ARG A 416 8.56 27.09 13.79
C ARG A 416 7.85 26.04 12.93
N MET A 417 7.18 25.06 13.54
CA MET A 417 6.36 24.09 12.81
C MET A 417 5.23 24.78 12.02
N ARG A 418 4.53 25.77 12.61
CA ARG A 418 3.53 26.56 11.88
C ARG A 418 4.12 27.32 10.69
N THR A 419 5.34 27.83 10.85
CA THR A 419 6.05 28.54 9.77
C THR A 419 6.39 27.59 8.63
N ILE A 420 6.97 26.42 8.92
CA ILE A 420 7.28 25.38 7.92
C ILE A 420 6.01 24.95 7.17
N LEU A 421 4.90 24.71 7.89
CA LEU A 421 3.63 24.38 7.26
C LEU A 421 3.17 25.49 6.31
N LYS A 422 3.31 26.76 6.70
CA LYS A 422 2.93 27.91 5.86
C LYS A 422 3.78 28.00 4.59
N GLU A 423 5.09 27.73 4.68
CA GLU A 423 6.03 27.69 3.54
C GLU A 423 5.71 26.55 2.56
N VAL A 424 5.17 25.44 3.06
CA VAL A 424 4.60 24.38 2.21
C VAL A 424 3.31 24.86 1.53
N GLN A 425 2.35 25.36 2.31
CA GLN A 425 1.02 25.77 1.83
C GLN A 425 1.04 26.90 0.81
N ASN A 426 1.99 27.83 0.93
CA ASN A 426 2.13 28.96 0.01
C ASN A 426 3.03 28.64 -1.21
N GLY A 427 3.58 27.42 -1.30
CA GLY A 427 4.43 26.96 -2.40
C GLY A 427 5.88 27.47 -2.37
N GLU A 428 6.33 28.10 -1.28
CA GLU A 428 7.70 28.57 -1.11
C GLU A 428 8.70 27.42 -1.13
N PHE A 429 8.45 26.38 -0.34
CA PHE A 429 9.28 25.17 -0.33
C PHE A 429 9.32 24.49 -1.71
N ALA A 430 8.15 24.36 -2.37
CA ALA A 430 8.07 23.74 -3.69
C ALA A 430 8.92 24.51 -4.73
N ARG A 431 8.87 25.84 -4.71
CA ARG A 431 9.69 26.69 -5.58
C ARG A 431 11.18 26.51 -5.31
N GLU A 432 11.59 26.50 -4.04
CA GLU A 432 13.00 26.28 -3.66
C GLU A 432 13.49 24.92 -4.14
N TRP A 433 12.71 23.86 -3.92
CA TRP A 433 13.06 22.51 -4.33
C TRP A 433 13.18 22.37 -5.85
N VAL A 434 12.23 22.93 -6.61
CA VAL A 434 12.28 22.91 -8.08
C VAL A 434 13.53 23.65 -8.60
N LEU A 435 13.84 24.82 -8.05
CA LEU A 435 15.02 25.60 -8.47
C LEU A 435 16.33 24.90 -8.10
N GLU A 436 16.43 24.31 -6.92
CA GLU A 436 17.59 23.53 -6.49
C GLU A 436 17.86 22.36 -7.44
N ASN A 437 16.80 21.67 -7.91
CA ASN A 437 16.94 20.59 -8.89
C ASN A 437 17.39 21.07 -10.26
N GLN A 438 16.84 22.19 -10.74
CA GLN A 438 17.30 22.82 -11.99
C GLN A 438 18.78 23.25 -11.92
N ALA A 439 19.26 23.58 -10.72
CA ALA A 439 20.66 23.90 -10.46
C ALA A 439 21.58 22.67 -10.29
N ASN A 440 21.08 21.44 -10.47
CA ASN A 440 21.77 20.17 -10.21
C ASN A 440 22.08 19.90 -8.72
N GLN A 441 21.19 20.31 -7.81
CA GLN A 441 21.22 19.96 -6.39
C GLN A 441 22.52 20.31 -5.62
N PRO A 442 23.16 21.49 -5.83
CA PRO A 442 24.44 21.79 -5.19
C PRO A 442 24.37 21.91 -3.67
N VAL A 443 23.29 22.49 -3.13
CA VAL A 443 23.07 22.64 -1.69
C VAL A 443 22.82 21.27 -1.07
N LEU A 444 21.95 20.45 -1.68
CA LEU A 444 21.65 19.11 -1.18
C LEU A 444 22.90 18.22 -1.17
N GLN A 445 23.73 18.27 -2.22
CA GLN A 445 25.00 17.51 -2.26
C GLN A 445 25.98 17.97 -1.17
N ALA A 446 26.07 19.28 -0.92
CA ALA A 446 26.92 19.81 0.15
C ALA A 446 26.43 19.38 1.54
N LEU A 447 25.11 19.41 1.77
CA LEU A 447 24.49 18.93 3.01
C LEU A 447 24.75 17.43 3.22
N ARG A 448 24.50 16.59 2.21
CA ARG A 448 24.75 15.13 2.28
C ARG A 448 26.19 14.81 2.67
N ARG A 449 27.18 15.48 2.05
CA ARG A 449 28.60 15.30 2.39
C ARG A 449 28.86 15.62 3.87
N ARG A 450 28.40 16.77 4.34
CA ARG A 450 28.58 17.18 5.75
C ARG A 450 27.94 16.21 6.72
N GLU A 451 26.71 15.77 6.44
CA GLU A 451 25.98 14.84 7.30
C GLU A 451 26.66 13.47 7.37
N SER A 452 27.21 12.97 6.25
CA SER A 452 27.92 11.68 6.22
C SER A 452 29.24 11.65 7.01
N GLU A 453 29.79 12.82 7.32
CA GLU A 453 31.09 12.96 8.02
C GLU A 453 30.94 13.07 9.54
N LEU A 454 29.70 13.18 10.04
CA LEU A 454 29.38 13.34 11.46
C LEU A 454 29.89 12.17 12.30
N GLN A 455 30.22 12.45 13.56
CA GLN A 455 30.75 11.44 14.48
C GLN A 455 29.74 10.32 14.75
N ILE A 456 28.45 10.66 14.89
CA ILE A 456 27.37 9.69 15.11
C ILE A 456 27.27 8.66 13.98
N GLU A 457 27.55 9.05 12.72
CA GLU A 457 27.55 8.14 11.58
C GLU A 457 28.72 7.14 11.65
N LYS A 458 29.91 7.61 12.02
CA LYS A 458 31.11 6.76 12.17
C LYS A 458 30.92 5.75 13.30
N VAL A 459 30.56 6.24 14.49
CA VAL A 459 30.31 5.40 15.67
C VAL A 459 29.17 4.43 15.40
N GLY A 460 28.07 4.91 14.82
CA GLY A 460 26.91 4.08 14.51
C GLY A 460 27.19 2.98 13.50
N LYS A 461 28.03 3.24 12.48
CA LYS A 461 28.46 2.21 11.53
C LYS A 461 29.21 1.08 12.23
N ASP A 462 30.17 1.41 13.08
CA ASP A 462 30.97 0.42 13.80
C ASP A 462 30.10 -0.39 14.77
N LEU A 463 29.22 0.28 15.53
CA LEU A 463 28.31 -0.38 16.47
C LEU A 463 27.31 -1.30 15.78
N ARG A 464 26.66 -0.86 14.69
CA ARG A 464 25.70 -1.68 13.94
C ARG A 464 26.37 -2.90 13.30
N SER A 465 27.65 -2.80 12.89
CA SER A 465 28.40 -3.93 12.34
C SER A 465 28.60 -5.09 13.33
N MET A 466 28.45 -4.83 14.63
CA MET A 466 28.54 -5.84 15.69
C MET A 466 27.18 -6.44 16.06
N MET A 467 26.08 -5.94 15.50
CA MET A 467 24.71 -6.36 15.80
C MET A 467 24.24 -7.36 14.73
N SER A 468 24.39 -8.66 15.01
CA SER A 468 24.15 -9.75 14.04
C SER A 468 22.73 -9.83 13.49
N TRP A 469 21.75 -9.17 14.12
CA TRP A 469 20.35 -9.17 13.69
C TRP A 469 20.01 -7.98 12.76
N LEU A 470 20.99 -7.13 12.44
CA LEU A 470 20.85 -5.99 11.53
C LEU A 470 21.51 -6.25 10.16
N GLU A 471 21.82 -7.52 9.82
CA GLU A 471 22.42 -7.85 8.53
C GLU A 471 21.53 -7.37 7.37
N GLU A 472 22.10 -6.52 6.50
CA GLU A 472 21.49 -5.95 5.29
C GLU A 472 21.34 -6.95 4.15
#